data_AF-A0A011RJ77-F1
#
_entry.id   AF-A0A011RJ77-F1
#
_cell.length_a   1.000
_cell.length_b   1.000
_cell.length_c   1.000
_cell.angle_alpha   90.00
_cell.angle_beta   90.00
_cell.angle_gamma   90.00
#
_symmetry.space_group_name_H-M   'P 1'
#
loop_
_entity.id
_entity.type
_entity.pdbx_description
1 polymer ?
#
loop_
_entity_poly.entity_id
_entity_poly.type
_entity_poly.pdbx_seq_one_letter_code
_entity_poly.pdbx_strand_id
1 'polypeptide(L)'
;MMPSLPPRPGSRAAPRTIFSLLVAAVGSTLLGALVANSSAMGSAAGSTKAPTKACLAPASWAVFAERQPQAASKQKILAELSGRDVLLLGEEHDDADHHQWQLQVLSGLHALRPEMVIGFEMFPRRVQAILDRWVAGELSVKEFLAQAEWEKVWNTRPELYLPLFEFARLNRIPMLALNIDQELTRKIADRGWDAVPLAEREGVGQAAAPSDAYREFLFEVYRQHATMRGKSTKARRGDAAFARFVDSQLAWDRAMAEVLAGQVAPTASGGKPLIVGIMGSGHLRFGHGVPHQLRDLGVRSIGTLLPLAAASPCDELVPGLADAVFAVPTPPRTATEPPRLGVTLESKDGRVLIASVSKGSLAEKSGLQDGDRILAVASQPLNGLTSLLNSIRQQPPGTWLPLHIERAGEKLEIIVRFPAQQ
;
A
#
# COMPACT_ATOMS: atom_id res chain seq x y z
N MET A 1 -34.44 -24.65 62.58
CA MET A 1 -34.23 -26.10 62.69
C MET A 1 -33.43 -26.58 61.50
N MET A 2 -32.41 -27.39 61.74
CA MET A 2 -31.86 -28.42 60.81
C MET A 2 -32.27 -29.80 61.39
N PRO A 3 -32.08 -30.97 60.72
CA PRO A 3 -31.30 -31.30 59.51
C PRO A 3 -32.25 -31.66 58.32
N SER A 4 -32.02 -32.51 57.29
CA SER A 4 -31.06 -33.63 57.06
C SER A 4 -30.78 -33.96 55.58
N LEU A 5 -29.75 -34.79 55.38
CA LEU A 5 -29.38 -35.59 54.20
C LEU A 5 -29.02 -37.02 54.69
N PRO A 6 -28.68 -38.03 53.84
CA PRO A 6 -28.58 -38.08 52.38
C PRO A 6 -29.76 -38.90 51.76
N PRO A 7 -29.70 -40.17 51.26
CA PRO A 7 -28.63 -41.16 51.06
C PRO A 7 -28.30 -41.48 49.56
N ARG A 8 -27.45 -42.49 49.34
CA ARG A 8 -27.36 -43.36 48.13
C ARG A 8 -27.27 -44.82 48.60
N PRO A 9 -27.74 -45.83 47.83
CA PRO A 9 -26.81 -46.71 47.08
C PRO A 9 -27.35 -47.05 45.66
N GLY A 10 -26.59 -47.50 44.65
CA GLY A 10 -25.87 -48.79 44.52
C GLY A 10 -26.74 -49.81 43.75
N SER A 11 -26.27 -50.88 43.09
CA SER A 11 -24.92 -51.30 42.63
C SER A 11 -25.06 -52.54 41.71
N ARG A 12 -24.05 -52.88 40.89
CA ARG A 12 -23.88 -54.19 40.17
C ARG A 12 -24.91 -54.45 39.03
N ALA A 13 -24.67 -55.29 38.01
CA ALA A 13 -23.49 -56.05 37.54
C ALA A 13 -23.51 -56.25 35.99
N ALA A 14 -22.42 -56.81 35.45
CA ALA A 14 -22.24 -57.26 34.05
C ALA A 14 -22.84 -58.70 33.84
N PRO A 15 -22.49 -59.55 32.83
CA PRO A 15 -21.58 -59.39 31.66
C PRO A 15 -22.09 -60.03 30.33
N ARG A 16 -21.24 -60.05 29.29
CA ARG A 16 -20.85 -61.31 28.61
C ARG A 16 -19.67 -61.16 27.63
N THR A 17 -18.85 -62.22 27.54
CA THR A 17 -17.63 -62.35 26.72
C THR A 17 -17.69 -63.60 25.84
N ILE A 18 -17.23 -63.49 24.59
CA ILE A 18 -16.86 -64.60 23.67
C ILE A 18 -15.67 -64.02 22.84
N PHE A 19 -14.38 -64.42 22.93
CA PHE A 19 -13.68 -65.72 22.78
C PHE A 19 -13.73 -66.26 21.33
N SER A 20 -12.68 -66.75 20.64
CA SER A 20 -11.21 -66.77 20.85
C SER A 20 -10.50 -67.59 19.73
N LEU A 21 -9.19 -67.36 19.51
CA LEU A 21 -8.16 -68.35 19.06
C LEU A 21 -8.33 -69.07 17.67
N LEU A 22 -7.35 -69.76 17.06
CA LEU A 22 -5.88 -69.58 16.93
C LEU A 22 -5.27 -70.57 15.87
N VAL A 23 -4.12 -70.20 15.28
CA VAL A 23 -2.96 -71.06 14.88
C VAL A 23 -3.01 -72.05 13.69
N ALA A 24 -1.88 -72.09 13.00
CA ALA A 24 -1.50 -72.71 11.73
C ALA A 24 -1.05 -74.20 11.77
N ALA A 25 -0.80 -74.81 10.60
CA ALA A 25 0.42 -75.61 10.32
C ALA A 25 0.67 -75.97 8.81
N VAL A 26 1.85 -75.57 8.30
CA VAL A 26 2.86 -76.31 7.47
C VAL A 26 2.46 -77.21 6.26
N GLY A 27 3.12 -76.98 5.12
CA GLY A 27 3.30 -77.95 4.00
C GLY A 27 4.13 -77.38 2.82
N SER A 28 5.16 -78.11 2.33
CA SER A 28 6.13 -77.67 1.29
C SER A 28 5.77 -78.17 -0.12
N THR A 29 6.29 -77.67 -1.27
CA THR A 29 7.70 -77.75 -1.74
C THR A 29 7.99 -77.00 -3.07
N LEU A 30 9.21 -76.43 -3.21
CA LEU A 30 10.08 -76.33 -4.43
C LEU A 30 9.56 -75.59 -5.71
N LEU A 31 10.36 -74.95 -6.59
CA LEU A 31 11.82 -74.75 -6.76
C LEU A 31 12.13 -73.45 -7.56
N GLY A 32 13.22 -72.74 -7.24
CA GLY A 32 14.16 -72.25 -8.29
C GLY A 32 14.36 -70.74 -8.55
N ALA A 33 15.62 -70.40 -8.88
CA ALA A 33 16.18 -69.16 -9.45
C ALA A 33 16.46 -67.95 -8.51
N LEU A 34 17.72 -67.49 -8.53
CA LEU A 34 18.22 -66.27 -7.87
C LEU A 34 18.33 -65.12 -8.89
N VAL A 35 17.97 -63.90 -8.46
CA VAL A 35 18.63 -62.66 -8.90
C VAL A 35 18.87 -61.81 -7.65
N ALA A 36 20.12 -61.42 -7.40
CA ALA A 36 20.44 -60.53 -6.30
C ALA A 36 20.12 -59.07 -6.68
N ASN A 37 19.57 -58.29 -5.75
CA ASN A 37 19.35 -56.86 -5.93
C ASN A 37 19.79 -56.11 -4.67
N SER A 38 20.59 -55.05 -4.82
CA SER A 38 21.30 -54.40 -3.72
C SER A 38 20.46 -53.34 -3.02
N SER A 39 20.24 -53.50 -1.71
CA SER A 39 19.58 -52.49 -0.87
C SER A 39 20.49 -51.29 -0.59
N ALA A 40 20.37 -50.21 -1.37
CA ALA A 40 20.97 -48.92 -1.05
C ALA A 40 20.06 -48.13 -0.07
N MET A 41 20.65 -47.43 0.91
CA MET A 41 19.88 -46.57 1.81
C MET A 41 19.23 -45.42 1.03
N GLY A 42 17.91 -45.30 1.12
CA GLY A 42 17.18 -44.16 0.58
C GLY A 42 17.45 -42.90 1.41
N SER A 43 18.27 -41.99 0.88
CA SER A 43 18.41 -40.64 1.44
C SER A 43 17.09 -39.89 1.36
N ALA A 44 16.64 -39.31 2.48
CA ALA A 44 15.45 -38.47 2.54
C ALA A 44 15.69 -37.12 1.86
N ALA A 45 15.61 -37.11 0.52
CA ALA A 45 15.66 -35.88 -0.27
C ALA A 45 14.38 -35.07 -0.03
N GLY A 46 14.46 -34.11 0.89
CA GLY A 46 13.41 -33.10 1.07
C GLY A 46 13.20 -32.35 -0.24
N SER A 47 11.96 -32.32 -0.74
CA SER A 47 11.64 -31.75 -2.05
C SER A 47 11.69 -30.22 -2.03
N THR A 48 12.89 -29.68 -2.23
CA THR A 48 13.06 -28.31 -2.69
C THR A 48 12.32 -28.16 -4.01
N LYS A 49 11.18 -27.45 -4.00
CA LYS A 49 10.54 -27.01 -5.25
C LYS A 49 11.59 -26.26 -6.06
N ALA A 50 11.83 -26.69 -7.29
CA ALA A 50 12.68 -25.95 -8.22
C ALA A 50 12.18 -24.50 -8.30
N PRO A 51 13.07 -23.49 -8.29
CA PRO A 51 12.66 -22.09 -8.31
C PRO A 51 11.79 -21.83 -9.54
N THR A 52 10.56 -21.38 -9.32
CA THR A 52 9.64 -20.99 -10.38
C THR A 52 10.30 -19.88 -11.19
N LYS A 53 10.54 -20.13 -12.49
CA LYS A 53 11.19 -19.19 -13.39
C LYS A 53 10.46 -17.85 -13.34
N ALA A 54 11.14 -16.80 -12.88
CA ALA A 54 10.57 -15.46 -12.81
C ALA A 54 10.13 -15.00 -14.21
N CYS A 55 8.93 -14.43 -14.31
CA CYS A 55 8.37 -13.96 -15.57
C CYS A 55 8.89 -12.57 -15.98
N LEU A 56 9.61 -11.89 -15.10
CA LEU A 56 10.31 -10.63 -15.36
C LEU A 56 11.80 -10.79 -15.04
N ALA A 57 12.68 -10.20 -15.86
CA ALA A 57 14.08 -10.03 -15.51
C ALA A 57 14.26 -8.72 -14.71
N PRO A 58 15.08 -8.68 -13.64
CA PRO A 58 15.35 -7.43 -12.92
C PRO A 58 15.88 -6.32 -13.84
N ALA A 59 15.47 -5.09 -13.57
CA ALA A 59 15.77 -3.87 -14.34
C ALA A 59 15.38 -3.92 -15.84
N SER A 60 14.36 -4.71 -16.20
CA SER A 60 13.86 -4.81 -17.58
C SER A 60 12.45 -4.24 -17.76
N TRP A 61 12.11 -3.89 -19.00
CA TRP A 61 10.76 -3.49 -19.40
C TRP A 61 10.04 -4.68 -20.04
N ALA A 62 8.73 -4.79 -19.84
CA ALA A 62 7.90 -5.78 -20.51
C ALA A 62 6.53 -5.23 -20.94
N VAL A 63 5.96 -5.81 -21.99
CA VAL A 63 4.64 -5.50 -22.55
C VAL A 63 3.75 -6.75 -22.58
N PHE A 64 2.43 -6.55 -22.55
CA PHE A 64 1.43 -7.63 -22.50
C PHE A 64 0.74 -7.83 -23.85
N ALA A 65 1.51 -8.16 -24.89
CA ALA A 65 0.98 -8.48 -26.22
C ALA A 65 0.20 -9.81 -26.25
N GLU A 66 0.50 -10.73 -25.33
CA GLU A 66 -0.09 -12.06 -25.22
C GLU A 66 -0.28 -12.45 -23.73
N ARG A 67 -0.66 -13.71 -23.45
CA ARG A 67 -0.83 -14.27 -22.09
C ARG A 67 0.45 -14.32 -21.24
N GLN A 68 1.58 -13.80 -21.71
CA GLN A 68 2.85 -13.74 -20.99
C GLN A 68 3.52 -12.39 -21.26
N PRO A 69 4.23 -11.80 -20.26
CA PRO A 69 5.01 -10.59 -20.47
C PRO A 69 6.13 -10.83 -21.49
N GLN A 70 6.22 -9.96 -22.49
CA GLN A 70 7.28 -9.98 -23.51
C GLN A 70 8.27 -8.83 -23.24
N ALA A 71 9.57 -9.12 -23.20
CA ALA A 71 10.59 -8.11 -22.93
C ALA A 71 10.65 -7.03 -24.01
N ALA A 72 10.85 -5.78 -23.61
CA ALA A 72 10.91 -4.61 -24.47
C ALA A 72 12.13 -3.73 -24.15
N SER A 73 12.54 -2.86 -25.10
CA SER A 73 13.58 -1.85 -24.87
C SER A 73 12.96 -0.54 -24.37
N LYS A 74 13.67 0.18 -23.47
CA LYS A 74 13.24 1.51 -22.98
C LYS A 74 12.94 2.47 -24.15
N GLN A 75 13.73 2.38 -25.22
CA GLN A 75 13.59 3.18 -26.43
C GLN A 75 12.26 2.90 -27.15
N LYS A 76 11.84 1.63 -27.29
CA LYS A 76 10.53 1.30 -27.88
C LYS A 76 9.40 1.85 -27.03
N ILE A 77 9.44 1.60 -25.71
CA ILE A 77 8.39 2.04 -24.78
C ILE A 77 8.22 3.56 -24.80
N LEU A 78 9.31 4.32 -24.69
CA LEU A 78 9.24 5.79 -24.69
C LEU A 78 8.77 6.36 -26.03
N ALA A 79 9.20 5.79 -27.16
CA ALA A 79 8.77 6.24 -28.49
C ALA A 79 7.28 5.96 -28.74
N GLU A 80 6.78 4.79 -28.34
CA GLU A 80 5.37 4.44 -28.48
C GLU A 80 4.47 5.30 -27.58
N LEU A 81 4.91 5.56 -26.35
CA LEU A 81 4.14 6.31 -25.36
C LEU A 81 4.23 7.83 -25.53
N SER A 82 5.28 8.37 -26.14
CA SER A 82 5.33 9.80 -26.49
C SER A 82 4.19 10.22 -27.44
N GLY A 83 3.58 9.28 -28.17
CA GLY A 83 2.41 9.51 -29.02
C GLY A 83 1.07 9.59 -28.30
N ARG A 84 1.01 9.42 -26.97
CA ARG A 84 -0.24 9.54 -26.17
C ARG A 84 -0.52 11.00 -25.80
N ASP A 85 -1.78 11.35 -25.54
CA ASP A 85 -2.16 12.68 -25.00
C ASP A 85 -1.89 12.71 -23.48
N VAL A 86 -2.30 11.65 -22.78
CA VAL A 86 -2.10 11.46 -21.33
C VAL A 86 -1.29 10.19 -21.07
N LEU A 87 -0.28 10.28 -20.20
CA LEU A 87 0.43 9.13 -19.63
C LEU A 87 0.27 9.08 -18.13
N LEU A 88 0.17 7.88 -17.57
CA LEU A 88 -0.05 7.65 -16.15
C LEU A 88 1.04 6.73 -15.62
N LEU A 89 1.82 7.21 -14.64
CA LEU A 89 2.94 6.48 -14.05
C LEU A 89 2.56 6.06 -12.63
N GLY A 90 2.35 4.77 -12.43
CA GLY A 90 2.06 4.20 -11.12
C GLY A 90 3.24 4.30 -10.16
N GLU A 91 2.96 4.26 -8.87
CA GLU A 91 3.95 4.04 -7.82
C GLU A 91 3.37 3.17 -6.67
N GLU A 92 4.16 2.99 -5.62
CA GLU A 92 3.77 2.54 -4.29
C GLU A 92 4.35 3.59 -3.32
N HIS A 93 3.52 4.17 -2.45
CA HIS A 93 3.73 5.54 -1.96
C HIS A 93 4.95 5.78 -1.04
N ASP A 94 5.64 4.72 -0.59
CA ASP A 94 6.87 4.81 0.20
C ASP A 94 8.10 4.15 -0.44
N ASP A 95 7.98 3.63 -1.67
CA ASP A 95 9.04 2.97 -2.44
C ASP A 95 9.91 3.98 -3.21
N ALA A 96 11.20 4.04 -2.88
CA ALA A 96 12.13 4.98 -3.49
C ALA A 96 12.48 4.64 -4.95
N ASP A 97 12.56 3.35 -5.29
CA ASP A 97 12.93 2.92 -6.65
C ASP A 97 11.78 3.17 -7.64
N HIS A 98 10.52 3.11 -7.18
CA HIS A 98 9.35 3.53 -7.94
C HIS A 98 9.45 5.01 -8.34
N HIS A 99 9.77 5.92 -7.42
CA HIS A 99 9.91 7.35 -7.73
C HIS A 99 11.17 7.67 -8.56
N GLN A 100 12.28 6.98 -8.34
CA GLN A 100 13.46 7.10 -9.21
C GLN A 100 13.18 6.61 -10.64
N TRP A 101 12.40 5.54 -10.79
CA TRP A 101 11.91 5.09 -12.10
C TRP A 101 10.99 6.13 -12.74
N GLN A 102 10.03 6.72 -12.01
CA GLN A 102 9.18 7.81 -12.51
C GLN A 102 10.01 8.98 -13.05
N LEU A 103 11.05 9.42 -12.32
CA LEU A 103 11.97 10.48 -12.74
C LEU A 103 12.73 10.11 -14.03
N GLN A 104 13.20 8.87 -14.14
CA GLN A 104 13.89 8.36 -15.34
C GLN A 104 12.97 8.17 -16.57
N VAL A 105 11.66 8.04 -16.35
CA VAL A 105 10.63 8.01 -17.41
C VAL A 105 10.28 9.43 -17.82
N LEU A 106 9.97 10.32 -16.87
CA LEU A 106 9.73 11.76 -17.11
C LEU A 106 10.86 12.41 -17.90
N SER A 107 12.11 12.20 -17.48
CA SER A 107 13.30 12.73 -18.18
C SER A 107 13.39 12.24 -19.63
N GLY A 108 13.06 10.97 -19.89
CA GLY A 108 13.07 10.38 -21.22
C GLY A 108 11.91 10.82 -22.11
N LEU A 109 10.73 11.05 -21.52
CA LEU A 109 9.55 11.58 -22.21
C LEU A 109 9.73 13.06 -22.54
N HIS A 110 10.26 13.86 -21.62
CA HIS A 110 10.47 15.30 -21.79
C HIS A 110 11.50 15.59 -22.91
N ALA A 111 12.53 14.75 -23.04
CA ALA A 111 13.47 14.80 -24.16
C ALA A 111 12.84 14.49 -25.53
N LEU A 112 11.66 13.85 -25.58
CA LEU A 112 10.90 13.58 -26.81
C LEU A 112 9.77 14.60 -27.03
N ARG A 113 9.15 15.09 -25.95
CA ARG A 113 8.10 16.12 -25.94
C ARG A 113 8.37 17.14 -24.82
N PRO A 114 9.05 18.27 -25.12
CA PRO A 114 9.39 19.27 -24.11
C PRO A 114 8.15 20.06 -23.64
N GLU A 115 7.13 20.21 -24.48
CA GLU A 115 5.79 20.61 -24.03
C GLU A 115 5.22 19.48 -23.15
N MET A 116 5.27 19.66 -21.84
CA MET A 116 4.83 18.69 -20.83
C MET A 116 4.10 19.40 -19.69
N VAL A 117 3.20 18.69 -19.02
CA VAL A 117 2.57 19.08 -17.75
C VAL A 117 2.55 17.84 -16.83
N ILE A 118 2.85 17.99 -15.54
CA ILE A 118 2.90 16.86 -14.60
C ILE A 118 1.90 17.05 -13.46
N GLY A 119 0.89 16.19 -13.37
CA GLY A 119 -0.04 16.14 -12.25
C GLY A 119 0.37 15.15 -11.18
N PHE A 120 0.07 15.46 -9.93
CA PHE A 120 0.40 14.65 -8.75
C PHE A 120 -0.84 14.39 -7.88
N GLU A 121 -1.09 13.13 -7.52
CA GLU A 121 -2.16 12.71 -6.60
C GLU A 121 -2.04 13.34 -5.21
N MET A 122 -0.81 13.55 -4.76
CA MET A 122 -0.49 13.91 -3.37
C MET A 122 -0.94 15.34 -2.98
N PHE A 123 -1.25 16.17 -3.97
CA PHE A 123 -1.63 17.57 -3.76
C PHE A 123 -3.13 17.76 -3.98
N PRO A 124 -3.88 18.21 -2.96
CA PRO A 124 -5.29 18.56 -3.10
C PRO A 124 -5.42 19.89 -3.87
N ARG A 125 -6.41 19.99 -4.77
CA ARG A 125 -6.66 21.09 -5.72
C ARG A 125 -6.44 22.50 -5.12
N ARG A 126 -6.76 22.73 -3.84
CA ARG A 126 -6.55 24.02 -3.14
C ARG A 126 -5.10 24.53 -3.16
N VAL A 127 -4.08 23.66 -3.23
CA VAL A 127 -2.66 24.09 -3.13
C VAL A 127 -2.03 24.41 -4.48
N GLN A 128 -2.79 24.43 -5.58
CA GLN A 128 -2.29 24.69 -6.94
C GLN A 128 -1.35 25.91 -7.02
N ALA A 129 -1.78 27.05 -6.46
CA ALA A 129 -1.00 28.29 -6.43
C ALA A 129 0.37 28.19 -5.72
N ILE A 130 0.56 27.18 -4.86
CA ILE A 130 1.87 26.89 -4.23
C ILE A 130 2.75 26.06 -5.16
N LEU A 131 2.17 25.15 -5.95
CA LEU A 131 2.89 24.41 -6.98
C LEU A 131 3.37 25.36 -8.09
N ASP A 132 2.50 26.28 -8.51
CA ASP A 132 2.81 27.32 -9.51
C ASP A 132 4.02 28.16 -9.08
N ARG A 133 4.02 28.63 -7.82
CA ARG A 133 5.10 29.44 -7.23
C ARG A 133 6.39 28.65 -7.00
N TRP A 134 6.30 27.35 -6.74
CA TRP A 134 7.46 26.46 -6.71
C TRP A 134 8.11 26.31 -8.10
N VAL A 135 7.32 26.11 -9.16
CA VAL A 135 7.81 26.04 -10.55
C VAL A 135 8.31 27.41 -11.04
N ALA A 136 7.70 28.52 -10.59
CA ALA A 136 8.20 29.88 -10.77
C ALA A 136 9.55 30.11 -10.08
N GLY A 137 9.87 29.30 -9.05
CA GLY A 137 11.14 29.33 -8.33
C GLY A 137 11.16 30.26 -7.12
N GLU A 138 10.00 30.74 -6.67
CA GLU A 138 9.84 31.72 -5.58
C GLU A 138 10.04 31.14 -4.17
N LEU A 139 9.98 29.81 -4.04
CA LEU A 139 9.98 29.11 -2.75
C LEU A 139 11.28 28.33 -2.54
N SER A 140 11.79 28.31 -1.31
CA SER A 140 12.72 27.25 -0.88
C SER A 140 11.98 25.93 -0.67
N VAL A 141 12.71 24.80 -0.60
CA VAL A 141 12.15 23.47 -0.30
C VAL A 141 11.33 23.49 1.00
N LYS A 142 11.84 24.16 2.05
CA LYS A 142 11.15 24.27 3.35
C LYS A 142 9.83 25.04 3.25
N GLU A 143 9.84 26.16 2.53
CA GLU A 143 8.63 26.98 2.35
C GLU A 143 7.59 26.28 1.48
N PHE A 144 8.02 25.55 0.45
CA PHE A 144 7.16 24.75 -0.41
C PHE A 144 6.46 23.64 0.38
N LEU A 145 7.20 22.79 1.09
CA LEU A 145 6.63 21.70 1.88
C LEU A 145 5.67 22.20 2.98
N ALA A 146 5.97 23.35 3.59
CA ALA A 146 5.09 23.99 4.56
C ALA A 146 3.81 24.58 3.93
N GLN A 147 3.93 25.34 2.84
CA GLN A 147 2.79 26.01 2.18
C GLN A 147 1.90 25.02 1.40
N ALA A 148 2.44 23.92 0.88
CA ALA A 148 1.69 22.82 0.29
C ALA A 148 1.14 21.84 1.36
N GLU A 149 1.36 22.14 2.65
CA GLU A 149 0.86 21.37 3.80
C GLU A 149 1.28 19.88 3.79
N TRP A 150 2.49 19.55 3.31
CA TRP A 150 2.93 18.19 2.97
C TRP A 150 2.73 17.17 4.12
N GLU A 151 3.11 17.53 5.34
CA GLU A 151 2.95 16.68 6.55
C GLU A 151 1.48 16.38 6.90
N LYS A 152 0.53 17.19 6.41
CA LYS A 152 -0.91 17.02 6.61
C LYS A 152 -1.57 16.32 5.43
N VAL A 153 -1.21 16.68 4.18
CA VAL A 153 -1.89 16.17 2.98
C VAL A 153 -1.41 14.77 2.58
N TRP A 154 -0.12 14.48 2.73
CA TRP A 154 0.48 13.21 2.28
C TRP A 154 1.28 12.47 3.36
N ASN A 155 2.00 13.19 4.24
CA ASN A 155 2.70 12.62 5.40
C ASN A 155 3.75 11.52 5.09
N THR A 156 4.24 11.41 3.84
CA THR A 156 5.39 10.56 3.50
C THR A 156 6.70 11.35 3.58
N ARG A 157 7.85 10.64 3.50
CA ARG A 157 9.18 11.25 3.44
C ARG A 157 9.30 12.19 2.22
N PRO A 158 9.50 13.51 2.39
CA PRO A 158 9.60 14.44 1.26
C PRO A 158 10.67 14.05 0.23
N GLU A 159 11.76 13.42 0.70
CA GLU A 159 12.92 13.03 -0.09
C GLU A 159 12.60 12.01 -1.20
N LEU A 160 11.48 11.29 -1.07
CA LEU A 160 10.96 10.38 -2.09
C LEU A 160 10.45 11.13 -3.33
N TYR A 161 9.80 12.27 -3.13
CA TYR A 161 9.07 13.01 -4.17
C TYR A 161 9.77 14.30 -4.59
N LEU A 162 10.61 14.89 -3.74
CA LEU A 162 11.38 16.10 -4.06
C LEU A 162 12.13 16.04 -5.40
N PRO A 163 12.79 14.93 -5.81
CA PRO A 163 13.43 14.84 -7.12
C PRO A 163 12.46 15.03 -8.31
N LEU A 164 11.19 14.65 -8.18
CA LEU A 164 10.15 14.86 -9.19
C LEU A 164 9.71 16.32 -9.24
N PHE A 165 9.57 16.95 -8.07
CA PHE A 165 9.21 18.37 -7.95
C PHE A 165 10.34 19.30 -8.41
N GLU A 166 11.59 18.96 -8.11
CA GLU A 166 12.78 19.67 -8.56
C GLU A 166 12.97 19.51 -10.07
N PHE A 167 12.76 18.31 -10.63
CA PHE A 167 12.74 18.11 -12.09
C PHE A 167 11.72 19.02 -12.78
N ALA A 168 10.50 19.13 -12.25
CA ALA A 168 9.48 20.02 -12.81
C ALA A 168 9.92 21.49 -12.75
N ARG A 169 10.41 21.95 -11.59
CA ARG A 169 10.92 23.32 -11.40
C ARG A 169 12.10 23.67 -12.30
N LEU A 170 13.10 22.78 -12.40
CA LEU A 170 14.32 23.01 -13.19
C LEU A 170 14.00 23.15 -14.68
N ASN A 171 13.05 22.38 -15.19
CA ASN A 171 12.62 22.40 -16.60
C ASN A 171 11.42 23.34 -16.86
N ARG A 172 10.95 24.09 -15.85
CA ARG A 172 9.77 24.97 -15.91
C ARG A 172 8.46 24.26 -16.34
N ILE A 173 8.35 22.97 -16.05
CA ILE A 173 7.18 22.14 -16.36
C ILE A 173 6.07 22.46 -15.36
N PRO A 174 4.86 22.85 -15.79
CA PRO A 174 3.74 23.10 -14.88
C PRO A 174 3.37 21.85 -14.07
N MET A 175 3.10 22.06 -12.79
CA MET A 175 2.69 21.02 -11.84
C MET A 175 1.19 21.15 -11.54
N LEU A 176 0.43 20.04 -11.50
CA LEU A 176 -1.00 20.06 -11.17
C LEU A 176 -1.30 19.38 -9.83
N ALA A 177 -2.16 20.00 -9.02
CA ALA A 177 -2.78 19.40 -7.84
C ALA A 177 -4.05 18.63 -8.27
N LEU A 178 -3.95 17.29 -8.30
CA LEU A 178 -5.00 16.46 -8.92
C LEU A 178 -6.19 16.15 -8.00
N ASN A 179 -5.97 16.04 -6.70
CA ASN A 179 -6.87 15.33 -5.79
C ASN A 179 -7.79 16.26 -4.97
N ILE A 180 -8.68 15.70 -4.16
CA ILE A 180 -9.58 16.42 -3.24
C ILE A 180 -9.03 16.50 -1.82
N ASP A 181 -9.64 17.34 -0.99
CA ASP A 181 -9.35 17.40 0.43
C ASP A 181 -9.76 16.11 1.17
N GLN A 182 -8.99 15.79 2.21
CA GLN A 182 -9.26 14.65 3.08
C GLN A 182 -10.60 14.80 3.83
N GLU A 183 -11.13 16.02 3.93
CA GLU A 183 -12.44 16.28 4.51
C GLU A 183 -13.60 15.81 3.61
N LEU A 184 -13.53 16.05 2.29
CA LEU A 184 -14.54 15.54 1.35
C LEU A 184 -14.48 14.01 1.31
N THR A 185 -13.29 13.42 1.23
CA THR A 185 -13.08 11.97 1.29
C THR A 185 -13.71 11.35 2.55
N ARG A 186 -13.55 12.00 3.71
CA ARG A 186 -14.16 11.59 4.99
C ARG A 186 -15.68 11.68 4.95
N LYS A 187 -16.24 12.79 4.46
CA LYS A 187 -17.69 12.98 4.28
C LYS A 187 -18.30 11.89 3.38
N ILE A 188 -17.61 11.50 2.30
CA ILE A 188 -18.06 10.43 1.42
C ILE A 188 -18.03 9.07 2.14
N ALA A 189 -16.94 8.75 2.85
CA ALA A 189 -16.84 7.51 3.63
C ALA A 189 -17.91 7.41 4.75
N ASP A 190 -18.30 8.54 5.35
CA ASP A 190 -19.29 8.60 6.43
C ASP A 190 -20.75 8.52 5.93
N ARG A 191 -21.15 9.38 4.97
CA ARG A 191 -22.55 9.53 4.51
C ARG A 191 -22.84 9.07 3.07
N GLY A 192 -21.81 8.84 2.25
CA GLY A 192 -21.93 8.47 0.83
C GLY A 192 -21.90 9.69 -0.08
N TRP A 193 -21.52 9.50 -1.35
CA TRP A 193 -21.29 10.61 -2.28
C TRP A 193 -22.54 11.47 -2.51
N ASP A 194 -23.69 10.83 -2.76
CA ASP A 194 -24.95 11.55 -3.03
C ASP A 194 -25.44 12.38 -1.83
N ALA A 195 -25.07 11.98 -0.61
CA ALA A 195 -25.39 12.72 0.62
C ALA A 195 -24.45 13.92 0.88
N VAL A 196 -23.40 14.12 0.07
CA VAL A 196 -22.57 15.33 0.10
C VAL A 196 -23.24 16.42 -0.78
N PRO A 197 -23.62 17.58 -0.22
CA PRO A 197 -24.11 18.73 -0.97
C PRO A 197 -23.11 19.20 -2.04
N LEU A 198 -23.60 19.62 -3.20
CA LEU A 198 -22.76 19.99 -4.36
C LEU A 198 -21.68 21.04 -4.03
N ALA A 199 -22.00 22.03 -3.20
CA ALA A 199 -21.05 23.07 -2.77
C ALA A 199 -19.89 22.53 -1.90
N GLU A 200 -20.02 21.35 -1.30
CA GLU A 200 -18.96 20.67 -0.55
C GLU A 200 -18.09 19.75 -1.42
N ARG A 201 -18.42 19.54 -2.71
CA ARG A 201 -17.75 18.55 -3.60
C ARG A 201 -16.50 19.07 -4.31
N GLU A 202 -15.94 20.21 -3.93
CA GLU A 202 -14.69 20.78 -4.49
C GLU A 202 -14.68 20.92 -6.04
N GLY A 203 -15.87 21.12 -6.62
CA GLY A 203 -16.06 21.19 -8.07
C GLY A 203 -15.89 19.86 -8.82
N VAL A 204 -15.76 18.72 -8.12
CA VAL A 204 -15.70 17.39 -8.73
C VAL A 204 -17.07 16.98 -9.26
N GLY A 205 -17.11 16.55 -10.52
CA GLY A 205 -18.32 16.08 -11.18
C GLY A 205 -18.75 14.67 -10.74
N GLN A 206 -19.85 14.18 -11.32
CA GLN A 206 -20.28 12.80 -11.08
C GLN A 206 -19.26 11.83 -11.69
N ALA A 207 -18.73 10.91 -10.87
CA ALA A 207 -17.87 9.84 -11.35
C ALA A 207 -18.65 8.83 -12.21
N ALA A 208 -18.01 8.33 -13.26
CA ALA A 208 -18.50 7.20 -14.04
C ALA A 208 -18.61 5.94 -13.16
N ALA A 209 -19.65 5.14 -13.38
CA ALA A 209 -19.86 3.90 -12.63
C ALA A 209 -18.66 2.92 -12.80
N PRO A 210 -18.29 2.17 -11.75
CA PRO A 210 -17.24 1.16 -11.84
C PRO A 210 -17.74 -0.04 -12.64
N SER A 211 -16.84 -0.75 -13.31
CA SER A 211 -17.12 -2.10 -13.78
C SER A 211 -17.19 -3.08 -12.59
N ASP A 212 -17.88 -4.21 -12.75
CA ASP A 212 -17.89 -5.27 -11.73
C ASP A 212 -16.48 -5.74 -11.39
N ALA A 213 -15.59 -5.84 -12.40
CA ALA A 213 -14.18 -6.16 -12.19
C ALA A 213 -13.46 -5.15 -11.28
N TYR A 214 -13.67 -3.84 -11.48
CA TYR A 214 -13.08 -2.83 -10.59
C TYR A 214 -13.70 -2.85 -9.20
N ARG A 215 -15.02 -3.10 -9.10
CA ARG A 215 -15.70 -3.24 -7.82
C ARG A 215 -15.18 -4.44 -7.02
N GLU A 216 -14.87 -5.55 -7.69
CA GLU A 216 -14.25 -6.73 -7.07
C GLU A 216 -12.79 -6.47 -6.66
N PHE A 217 -12.00 -5.77 -7.48
CA PHE A 217 -10.65 -5.32 -7.11
C PHE A 217 -10.67 -4.44 -5.85
N LEU A 218 -11.54 -3.42 -5.80
CA LEU A 218 -11.72 -2.56 -4.62
C LEU A 218 -12.22 -3.32 -3.39
N PHE A 219 -12.97 -4.42 -3.56
CA PHE A 219 -13.41 -5.24 -2.43
C PHE A 219 -12.25 -5.97 -1.73
N GLU A 220 -11.25 -6.44 -2.47
CA GLU A 220 -10.07 -7.07 -1.88
C GLU A 220 -9.14 -6.04 -1.23
N VAL A 221 -8.97 -4.84 -1.81
CA VAL A 221 -8.29 -3.70 -1.16
C VAL A 221 -9.00 -3.33 0.16
N TYR A 222 -10.32 -3.21 0.15
CA TYR A 222 -11.13 -2.93 1.35
C TYR A 222 -10.96 -4.02 2.43
N ARG A 223 -10.89 -5.30 2.06
CA ARG A 223 -10.62 -6.42 2.98
C ARG A 223 -9.21 -6.35 3.59
N GLN A 224 -8.20 -6.01 2.80
CA GLN A 224 -6.83 -5.82 3.29
C GLN A 224 -6.77 -4.64 4.29
N HIS A 225 -7.36 -3.50 3.96
CA HIS A 225 -7.46 -2.33 4.85
C HIS A 225 -8.22 -2.63 6.15
N ALA A 226 -9.32 -3.38 6.10
CA ALA A 226 -10.05 -3.80 7.29
C ALA A 226 -9.21 -4.71 8.20
N THR A 227 -8.45 -5.64 7.60
CA THR A 227 -7.57 -6.58 8.32
C THR A 227 -6.40 -5.85 8.97
N MET A 228 -5.75 -4.91 8.27
CA MET A 228 -4.68 -4.08 8.83
C MET A 228 -5.15 -3.15 9.96
N ARG A 229 -6.43 -2.76 9.96
CA ARG A 229 -7.08 -2.01 11.05
C ARG A 229 -7.64 -2.91 12.17
N GLY A 230 -7.23 -4.18 12.24
CA GLY A 230 -7.61 -5.12 13.30
C GLY A 230 -9.08 -5.53 13.31
N LYS A 231 -9.85 -5.22 12.26
CA LYS A 231 -11.26 -5.57 12.18
C LYS A 231 -11.45 -6.98 11.60
N SER A 232 -12.35 -7.75 12.20
CA SER A 232 -12.67 -9.11 11.78
C SER A 232 -13.10 -9.17 10.30
N THR A 233 -12.68 -10.22 9.60
CA THR A 233 -12.81 -10.45 8.15
C THR A 233 -14.23 -10.68 7.62
N LYS A 234 -15.26 -10.18 8.33
CA LYS A 234 -16.69 -10.36 8.02
C LYS A 234 -17.25 -9.40 6.97
N ALA A 235 -16.41 -8.65 6.27
CA ALA A 235 -16.81 -7.72 5.20
C ALA A 235 -17.56 -8.45 4.08
N ARG A 236 -18.60 -7.80 3.53
CA ARG A 236 -19.45 -8.34 2.45
C ARG A 236 -19.61 -7.31 1.31
N ARG A 237 -19.75 -7.82 0.09
CA ARG A 237 -19.94 -7.03 -1.15
C ARG A 237 -21.21 -6.16 -1.17
N GLY A 238 -22.14 -6.38 -0.25
CA GLY A 238 -23.36 -5.59 -0.06
C GLY A 238 -23.34 -4.68 1.18
N ASP A 239 -22.23 -4.58 1.92
CA ASP A 239 -22.16 -3.70 3.09
C ASP A 239 -22.17 -2.22 2.66
N ALA A 240 -23.01 -1.39 3.29
CA ALA A 240 -23.06 0.05 3.01
C ALA A 240 -21.70 0.76 3.26
N ALA A 241 -20.88 0.23 4.18
CA ALA A 241 -19.51 0.71 4.41
C ALA A 241 -18.57 0.38 3.24
N PHE A 242 -18.78 -0.72 2.52
CA PHE A 242 -18.04 -1.02 1.30
C PHE A 242 -18.54 -0.16 0.13
N ALA A 243 -19.85 0.07 0.01
CA ALA A 243 -20.39 1.00 -0.99
C ALA A 243 -19.76 2.40 -0.85
N ARG A 244 -19.73 2.98 0.36
CA ARG A 244 -19.10 4.28 0.62
C ARG A 244 -17.57 4.29 0.45
N PHE A 245 -16.90 3.14 0.58
CA PHE A 245 -15.49 3.02 0.21
C PHE A 245 -15.32 3.12 -1.32
N VAL A 246 -16.17 2.45 -2.10
CA VAL A 246 -16.20 2.58 -3.57
C VAL A 246 -16.52 4.01 -3.99
N ASP A 247 -17.52 4.67 -3.41
CA ASP A 247 -17.81 6.10 -3.63
C ASP A 247 -16.57 6.97 -3.42
N SER A 248 -15.81 6.72 -2.34
CA SER A 248 -14.63 7.50 -1.97
C SER A 248 -13.48 7.33 -2.98
N GLN A 249 -13.31 6.13 -3.52
CA GLN A 249 -12.29 5.84 -4.54
C GLN A 249 -12.68 6.45 -5.88
N LEU A 250 -13.94 6.33 -6.30
CA LEU A 250 -14.44 6.93 -7.53
C LEU A 250 -14.37 8.47 -7.51
N ALA A 251 -14.56 9.10 -6.34
CA ALA A 251 -14.39 10.54 -6.19
C ALA A 251 -12.91 10.96 -6.36
N TRP A 252 -11.94 10.19 -5.85
CA TRP A 252 -10.51 10.39 -6.12
C TRP A 252 -10.18 10.20 -7.59
N ASP A 253 -10.59 9.07 -8.19
CA ASP A 253 -10.37 8.79 -9.61
C ASP A 253 -10.89 9.92 -10.50
N ARG A 254 -12.12 10.40 -10.19
CA ARG A 254 -12.78 11.46 -10.95
C ARG A 254 -12.08 12.79 -10.76
N ALA A 255 -11.71 13.13 -9.52
CA ALA A 255 -10.99 14.36 -9.23
C ALA A 255 -9.69 14.45 -10.04
N MET A 256 -8.89 13.37 -10.03
CA MET A 256 -7.63 13.32 -10.77
C MET A 256 -7.85 13.34 -12.30
N ALA A 257 -8.80 12.55 -12.80
CA ALA A 257 -9.09 12.48 -14.22
C ALA A 257 -9.60 13.81 -14.81
N GLU A 258 -10.42 14.57 -14.08
CA GLU A 258 -10.91 15.89 -14.52
C GLU A 258 -9.78 16.91 -14.69
N VAL A 259 -8.84 16.98 -13.74
CA VAL A 259 -7.72 17.93 -13.81
C VAL A 259 -6.79 17.59 -14.97
N LEU A 260 -6.52 16.29 -15.20
CA LEU A 260 -5.74 15.81 -16.34
C LEU A 260 -6.45 16.03 -17.69
N ALA A 261 -7.75 15.70 -17.78
CA ALA A 261 -8.54 15.91 -19.00
C ALA A 261 -8.64 17.40 -19.38
N GLY A 262 -8.72 18.29 -18.39
CA GLY A 262 -8.72 19.74 -18.61
C GLY A 262 -7.47 20.27 -19.33
N GLN A 263 -6.35 19.54 -19.31
CA GLN A 263 -5.12 19.95 -20.01
C GLN A 263 -4.99 19.39 -21.44
N VAL A 264 -5.89 18.50 -21.89
CA VAL A 264 -5.83 17.84 -23.22
C VAL A 264 -6.17 18.81 -24.37
N ALA A 265 -6.76 19.96 -24.05
CA ALA A 265 -6.97 21.04 -25.02
C ALA A 265 -5.62 21.61 -25.52
N PRO A 266 -5.51 22.01 -26.81
CA PRO A 266 -4.32 22.71 -27.30
C PRO A 266 -4.04 24.00 -26.51
N THR A 267 -2.77 24.33 -26.36
CA THR A 267 -2.35 25.58 -25.71
C THR A 267 -2.75 26.81 -26.55
N ALA A 268 -2.64 28.01 -25.98
CA ALA A 268 -2.84 29.26 -26.71
C ALA A 268 -1.86 29.45 -27.90
N SER A 269 -0.74 28.72 -27.96
CA SER A 269 0.18 28.67 -29.09
C SER A 269 -0.14 27.56 -30.12
N GLY A 270 -1.22 26.81 -29.93
CA GLY A 270 -1.58 25.63 -30.75
C GLY A 270 -0.76 24.37 -30.43
N GLY A 271 0.12 24.43 -29.44
CA GLY A 271 0.88 23.29 -28.92
C GLY A 271 -0.02 22.24 -28.26
N LYS A 272 0.53 21.05 -28.04
CA LYS A 272 -0.16 19.94 -27.38
C LYS A 272 0.77 19.33 -26.33
N PRO A 273 0.58 19.66 -25.04
CA PRO A 273 1.45 19.14 -23.98
C PRO A 273 1.29 17.63 -23.85
N LEU A 274 2.36 16.95 -23.47
CA LEU A 274 2.29 15.60 -22.94
C LEU A 274 1.90 15.69 -21.46
N ILE A 275 0.74 15.15 -21.10
CA ILE A 275 0.19 15.29 -19.75
C ILE A 275 0.54 14.02 -18.98
N VAL A 276 1.31 14.14 -17.89
CA VAL A 276 1.79 12.98 -17.12
C VAL A 276 1.18 13.00 -15.71
N GLY A 277 0.47 11.94 -15.33
CA GLY A 277 -0.05 11.76 -13.97
C GLY A 277 0.85 10.86 -13.12
N ILE A 278 1.20 11.32 -11.93
CA ILE A 278 1.93 10.60 -10.88
C ILE A 278 0.96 10.23 -9.76
N MET A 279 0.72 8.93 -9.55
CA MET A 279 -0.30 8.42 -8.63
C MET A 279 -0.09 6.94 -8.25
N GLY A 280 -0.72 6.49 -7.18
CA GLY A 280 -0.64 5.12 -6.70
C GLY A 280 -1.16 4.10 -7.72
N SER A 281 -0.46 2.98 -7.85
CA SER A 281 -0.76 1.95 -8.86
C SER A 281 -2.20 1.38 -8.78
N GLY A 282 -2.84 1.45 -7.61
CA GLY A 282 -4.24 1.02 -7.41
C GLY A 282 -5.27 1.82 -8.23
N HIS A 283 -4.96 3.08 -8.57
CA HIS A 283 -5.80 3.94 -9.40
C HIS A 283 -5.64 3.70 -10.91
N LEU A 284 -4.71 2.81 -11.32
CA LEU A 284 -4.28 2.61 -12.70
C LEU A 284 -4.42 1.17 -13.22
N ARG A 285 -4.19 0.17 -12.36
CA ARG A 285 -4.16 -1.25 -12.73
C ARG A 285 -5.42 -1.68 -13.49
N PHE A 286 -5.24 -2.53 -14.50
CA PHE A 286 -6.30 -3.08 -15.35
C PHE A 286 -7.11 -2.03 -16.13
N GLY A 287 -6.55 -0.82 -16.30
CA GLY A 287 -7.22 0.30 -16.92
C GLY A 287 -8.49 0.75 -16.19
N HIS A 288 -8.57 0.47 -14.88
CA HIS A 288 -9.65 0.89 -13.98
C HIS A 288 -9.52 2.38 -13.61
N GLY A 289 -10.06 2.80 -12.46
CA GLY A 289 -9.78 4.09 -11.80
C GLY A 289 -9.69 5.32 -12.71
N VAL A 290 -8.57 6.05 -12.63
CA VAL A 290 -8.29 7.25 -13.42
C VAL A 290 -8.34 6.99 -14.94
N PRO A 291 -7.69 5.94 -15.51
CA PRO A 291 -7.87 5.58 -16.93
C PRO A 291 -9.33 5.39 -17.35
N HIS A 292 -10.20 4.89 -16.46
CA HIS A 292 -11.63 4.73 -16.74
C HIS A 292 -12.38 6.07 -16.72
N GLN A 293 -12.16 6.90 -15.71
CA GLN A 293 -12.77 8.23 -15.63
C GLN A 293 -12.31 9.16 -16.77
N LEU A 294 -11.05 9.04 -17.21
CA LEU A 294 -10.54 9.78 -18.38
C LEU A 294 -11.28 9.41 -19.68
N ARG A 295 -11.63 8.13 -19.87
CA ARG A 295 -12.38 7.69 -21.06
C ARG A 295 -13.84 8.14 -21.04
N ASP A 296 -14.46 8.22 -19.87
CA ASP A 296 -15.78 8.84 -19.67
C ASP A 296 -15.76 10.34 -20.02
N LEU A 297 -14.70 11.05 -19.59
CA LEU A 297 -14.39 12.43 -19.97
C LEU A 297 -13.97 12.60 -21.45
N GLY A 298 -14.02 11.53 -22.25
CA GLY A 298 -13.74 11.55 -23.69
C GLY A 298 -12.27 11.49 -24.09
N VAL A 299 -11.33 11.42 -23.14
CA VAL A 299 -9.89 11.28 -23.41
C VAL A 299 -9.60 9.84 -23.85
N ARG A 300 -9.07 9.67 -25.07
CA ARG A 300 -8.86 8.33 -25.68
C ARG A 300 -7.39 7.93 -25.79
N SER A 301 -6.48 8.86 -26.05
CA SER A 301 -5.05 8.57 -26.18
C SER A 301 -4.37 8.56 -24.81
N ILE A 302 -4.69 7.55 -24.01
CA ILE A 302 -4.11 7.31 -22.68
C ILE A 302 -3.05 6.22 -22.81
N GLY A 303 -1.98 6.28 -22.02
CA GLY A 303 -1.09 5.14 -21.78
C GLY A 303 -0.77 4.98 -20.29
N THR A 304 -0.63 3.74 -19.82
CA THR A 304 -0.39 3.40 -18.41
C THR A 304 0.93 2.65 -18.27
N LEU A 305 1.78 3.10 -17.34
CA LEU A 305 3.02 2.44 -16.96
C LEU A 305 3.03 2.12 -15.47
N LEU A 306 3.44 0.91 -15.09
CA LEU A 306 3.56 0.51 -13.69
C LEU A 306 4.97 -0.03 -13.37
N PRO A 307 5.59 0.40 -12.26
CA PRO A 307 6.70 -0.30 -11.66
C PRO A 307 6.16 -1.51 -10.89
N LEU A 308 6.86 -2.64 -10.96
CA LEU A 308 6.54 -3.88 -10.24
C LEU A 308 7.83 -4.51 -9.73
N ALA A 309 7.79 -5.19 -8.59
CA ALA A 309 8.90 -6.01 -8.14
C ALA A 309 9.23 -7.09 -9.20
N ALA A 310 10.51 -7.28 -9.52
CA ALA A 310 10.95 -8.33 -10.45
C ALA A 310 10.60 -9.75 -9.96
N ALA A 311 10.29 -9.91 -8.66
CA ALA A 311 9.79 -11.13 -8.05
C ALA A 311 8.24 -11.26 -8.02
N SER A 312 7.48 -10.34 -8.66
CA SER A 312 6.01 -10.42 -8.71
C SER A 312 5.52 -11.75 -9.32
N PRO A 313 4.45 -12.35 -8.77
CA PRO A 313 3.87 -13.59 -9.28
C PRO A 313 3.48 -13.52 -10.75
N CYS A 314 3.79 -14.58 -11.51
CA CYS A 314 3.49 -14.67 -12.95
C CYS A 314 1.99 -14.57 -13.30
N ASP A 315 1.12 -14.90 -12.35
CA ASP A 315 -0.33 -14.85 -12.45
C ASP A 315 -0.94 -13.46 -12.16
N GLU A 316 -0.16 -12.53 -11.59
CA GLU A 316 -0.52 -11.10 -11.57
C GLU A 316 -0.22 -10.40 -12.91
N LEU A 317 0.69 -10.97 -13.72
CA LEU A 317 1.26 -10.38 -14.93
C LEU A 317 0.42 -10.65 -16.19
N VAL A 318 -0.85 -10.25 -16.15
CA VAL A 318 -1.87 -10.54 -17.17
C VAL A 318 -2.14 -9.37 -18.13
N PRO A 319 -2.65 -9.65 -19.36
CA PRO A 319 -3.10 -8.62 -20.30
C PRO A 319 -4.06 -7.59 -19.69
N GLY A 320 -3.88 -6.33 -20.06
CA GLY A 320 -4.66 -5.19 -19.58
C GLY A 320 -4.13 -4.56 -18.29
N LEU A 321 -3.21 -5.20 -17.54
CA LEU A 321 -2.63 -4.66 -16.30
C LEU A 321 -2.10 -3.23 -16.46
N ALA A 322 -1.35 -2.98 -17.54
CA ALA A 322 -0.83 -1.70 -18.01
C ALA A 322 -0.44 -1.83 -19.51
N ASP A 323 -0.12 -0.73 -20.20
CA ASP A 323 0.46 -0.80 -21.56
C ASP A 323 1.88 -1.44 -21.49
N ALA A 324 2.67 -1.06 -20.48
CA ALA A 324 3.94 -1.71 -20.15
C ALA A 324 4.25 -1.65 -18.65
N VAL A 325 5.14 -2.55 -18.21
CA VAL A 325 5.67 -2.60 -16.83
C VAL A 325 7.19 -2.48 -16.82
N PHE A 326 7.73 -1.99 -15.71
CA PHE A 326 9.15 -2.05 -15.40
C PHE A 326 9.41 -2.91 -14.17
N ALA A 327 10.33 -3.86 -14.30
CA ALA A 327 10.68 -4.83 -13.28
C ALA A 327 11.76 -4.27 -12.35
N VAL A 328 11.34 -3.56 -11.30
CA VAL A 328 12.20 -3.02 -10.26
C VAL A 328 12.95 -4.18 -9.57
N PRO A 329 14.29 -4.19 -9.53
CA PRO A 329 15.05 -5.22 -8.83
C PRO A 329 14.64 -5.24 -7.35
N THR A 330 14.22 -6.38 -6.81
CA THR A 330 13.99 -6.50 -5.37
C THR A 330 15.34 -6.52 -4.65
N PRO A 331 15.71 -5.50 -3.85
CA PRO A 331 16.99 -5.51 -3.15
C PRO A 331 17.03 -6.63 -2.11
N PRO A 332 18.21 -7.24 -1.84
CA PRO A 332 18.34 -8.25 -0.79
C PRO A 332 17.97 -7.62 0.56
N ARG A 333 16.90 -8.13 1.17
CA ARG A 333 16.22 -7.48 2.29
C ARG A 333 17.05 -7.57 3.58
N THR A 334 17.95 -6.61 3.79
CA THR A 334 18.58 -6.33 5.11
C THR A 334 17.50 -5.79 6.06
N ALA A 335 16.74 -6.72 6.63
CA ALA A 335 15.44 -6.45 7.24
C ALA A 335 15.53 -5.90 8.67
N THR A 336 16.09 -4.69 8.82
CA THR A 336 15.71 -3.83 9.94
C THR A 336 14.27 -3.38 9.73
N GLU A 337 13.32 -4.03 10.41
CA GLU A 337 11.97 -3.49 10.51
C GLU A 337 12.01 -2.09 11.16
N PRO A 338 11.18 -1.13 10.70
CA PRO A 338 11.06 0.17 11.37
C PRO A 338 10.78 -0.04 12.86
N PRO A 339 11.55 0.58 13.76
CA PRO A 339 11.52 0.23 15.16
C PRO A 339 10.15 0.51 15.79
N ARG A 340 9.76 -0.35 16.73
CA ARG A 340 8.44 -0.29 17.37
C ARG A 340 8.58 -0.27 18.88
N LEU A 341 7.82 0.59 19.54
CA LEU A 341 7.69 0.56 21.00
C LEU A 341 7.03 -0.74 21.48
N GLY A 342 6.06 -1.28 20.72
CA GLY A 342 5.25 -2.43 21.13
C GLY A 342 4.10 -2.05 22.07
N VAL A 343 3.39 -0.98 21.73
CA VAL A 343 2.19 -0.50 22.44
C VAL A 343 0.98 -0.46 21.50
N THR A 344 -0.21 -0.71 22.03
CA THR A 344 -1.46 -0.28 21.41
C THR A 344 -1.70 1.17 21.81
N LEU A 345 -1.99 2.02 20.83
CA LEU A 345 -2.22 3.45 21.04
C LEU A 345 -3.67 3.81 20.71
N GLU A 346 -4.32 4.51 21.63
CA GLU A 346 -5.59 5.20 21.40
C GLU A 346 -5.36 6.70 21.29
N SER A 347 -6.25 7.38 20.55
CA SER A 347 -6.21 8.83 20.39
C SER A 347 -7.61 9.40 20.61
N LYS A 348 -7.73 10.38 21.51
CA LYS A 348 -8.99 11.01 21.86
C LYS A 348 -8.79 12.50 22.15
N ASP A 349 -9.53 13.35 21.44
CA ASP A 349 -9.45 14.81 21.55
C ASP A 349 -8.01 15.34 21.33
N GLY A 350 -7.29 14.76 20.36
CA GLY A 350 -5.88 15.05 20.07
C GLY A 350 -4.85 14.45 21.04
N ARG A 351 -5.29 13.98 22.21
CA ARG A 351 -4.43 13.33 23.23
C ARG A 351 -4.15 11.88 22.84
N VAL A 352 -2.92 11.43 23.05
CA VAL A 352 -2.50 10.04 22.76
C VAL A 352 -2.30 9.28 24.07
N LEU A 353 -2.88 8.07 24.13
CA LEU A 353 -2.90 7.18 25.29
C LEU A 353 -2.32 5.82 24.90
N ILE A 354 -1.51 5.24 25.79
CA ILE A 354 -1.11 3.83 25.70
C ILE A 354 -2.25 3.00 26.26
N ALA A 355 -2.99 2.33 25.36
CA ALA A 355 -4.11 1.47 25.71
C ALA A 355 -3.65 0.09 26.21
N SER A 356 -2.50 -0.39 25.73
CA SER A 356 -1.81 -1.55 26.31
C SER A 356 -0.33 -1.60 25.91
N VAL A 357 0.51 -2.12 26.81
CA VAL A 357 1.92 -2.43 26.58
C VAL A 357 2.09 -3.93 26.29
N SER A 358 2.77 -4.27 25.19
CA SER A 358 3.05 -5.67 24.85
C SER A 358 4.17 -6.24 25.72
N LYS A 359 3.99 -7.47 26.22
CA LYS A 359 5.01 -8.16 27.03
C LYS A 359 6.29 -8.40 26.23
N GLY A 360 7.45 -8.17 26.86
CA GLY A 360 8.78 -8.27 26.25
C GLY A 360 9.14 -7.12 25.30
N SER A 361 8.28 -6.12 25.15
CA SER A 361 8.45 -5.00 24.23
C SER A 361 9.52 -4.00 24.66
N LEU A 362 9.87 -3.09 23.76
CA LEU A 362 10.75 -1.96 24.06
C LEU A 362 10.08 -0.98 25.04
N ALA A 363 8.75 -0.82 24.98
CA ALA A 363 7.97 0.00 25.91
C ALA A 363 8.00 -0.56 27.34
N GLU A 364 7.75 -1.86 27.52
CA GLU A 364 7.83 -2.54 28.82
C GLU A 364 9.23 -2.38 29.43
N LYS A 365 10.27 -2.64 28.61
CA LYS A 365 11.69 -2.48 29.01
C LYS A 365 12.10 -1.04 29.32
N SER A 366 11.36 -0.05 28.82
CA SER A 366 11.58 1.37 29.10
C SER A 366 10.74 1.89 30.28
N GLY A 367 9.83 1.08 30.84
CA GLY A 367 8.97 1.48 31.95
C GLY A 367 7.70 2.25 31.57
N LEU A 368 7.28 2.20 30.29
CA LEU A 368 5.94 2.63 29.88
C LEU A 368 4.87 1.64 30.39
N GLN A 369 3.67 2.13 30.64
CA GLN A 369 2.56 1.39 31.27
C GLN A 369 1.21 1.68 30.59
N ASP A 370 0.27 0.76 30.76
CA ASP A 370 -1.13 0.92 30.37
C ASP A 370 -1.75 2.15 31.06
N GLY A 371 -2.41 3.01 30.29
CA GLY A 371 -2.97 4.28 30.77
C GLY A 371 -2.03 5.49 30.69
N ASP A 372 -0.76 5.32 30.32
CA ASP A 372 0.17 6.44 30.09
C ASP A 372 -0.34 7.36 28.97
N ARG A 373 -0.48 8.66 29.26
CA ARG A 373 -0.76 9.69 28.25
C ARG A 373 0.56 10.31 27.79
N ILE A 374 0.83 10.30 26.49
CA ILE A 374 2.05 10.91 25.94
C ILE A 374 1.80 12.41 25.68
N LEU A 375 2.72 13.25 26.17
CA LEU A 375 2.66 14.72 26.11
C LEU A 375 3.64 15.32 25.09
N ALA A 376 4.86 14.78 25.02
CA ALA A 376 5.93 15.28 24.15
C ALA A 376 6.92 14.17 23.78
N VAL A 377 7.66 14.38 22.69
CA VAL A 377 8.64 13.46 22.12
C VAL A 377 9.88 14.26 21.74
N ALA A 378 11.08 13.85 22.19
CA ALA A 378 12.31 14.63 21.97
C ALA A 378 12.17 16.12 22.38
N SER A 379 11.48 16.37 23.50
CA SER A 379 11.09 17.70 24.00
C SER A 379 10.17 18.54 23.09
N GLN A 380 9.68 18.00 21.97
CA GLN A 380 8.65 18.63 21.13
C GLN A 380 7.24 18.24 21.60
N PRO A 381 6.33 19.19 21.83
CA PRO A 381 4.93 18.90 22.18
C PRO A 381 4.26 18.00 21.14
N LEU A 382 3.50 17.00 21.60
CA LEU A 382 2.95 15.98 20.71
C LEU A 382 1.69 16.45 19.98
N ASN A 383 1.81 16.66 18.67
CA ASN A 383 0.71 17.01 17.77
C ASN A 383 -0.08 15.77 17.30
N GLY A 384 -0.54 14.95 18.25
CA GLY A 384 -1.37 13.77 18.01
C GLY A 384 -0.61 12.51 17.51
N LEU A 385 -1.38 11.44 17.27
CA LEU A 385 -0.87 10.08 17.05
C LEU A 385 0.12 9.94 15.89
N THR A 386 -0.12 10.63 14.76
CA THR A 386 0.73 10.55 13.57
C THR A 386 2.14 11.07 13.84
N SER A 387 2.27 12.19 14.57
CA SER A 387 3.55 12.76 14.98
C SER A 387 4.36 11.76 15.80
N LEU A 388 3.74 11.11 16.80
CA LEU A 388 4.39 10.08 17.62
C LEU A 388 4.87 8.89 16.77
N LEU A 389 4.02 8.37 15.88
CA LEU A 389 4.36 7.22 15.03
C LEU A 389 5.51 7.53 14.07
N ASN A 390 5.54 8.73 13.49
CA ASN A 390 6.65 9.19 12.65
C ASN A 390 7.94 9.29 13.48
N SER A 391 7.91 9.97 14.63
CA SER A 391 9.08 10.14 15.50
C SER A 391 9.66 8.82 15.99
N ILE A 392 8.83 7.79 16.26
CA ILE A 392 9.29 6.45 16.61
C ILE A 392 9.92 5.76 15.39
N ARG A 393 9.24 5.73 14.24
CA ARG A 393 9.71 5.03 13.02
C ARG A 393 11.03 5.58 12.48
N GLN A 394 11.31 6.86 12.72
CA GLN A 394 12.53 7.54 12.28
C GLN A 394 13.74 7.36 13.22
N GLN A 395 13.61 6.67 14.36
CA GLN A 395 14.73 6.45 15.27
C GLN A 395 15.79 5.51 14.66
N PRO A 396 17.06 5.94 14.51
CA PRO A 396 18.12 5.03 14.08
C PRO A 396 18.40 3.96 15.17
N PRO A 397 18.87 2.77 14.79
CA PRO A 397 19.31 1.77 15.75
C PRO A 397 20.37 2.32 16.72
N GLY A 398 20.23 2.02 18.01
CA GLY A 398 21.13 2.48 19.07
C GLY A 398 20.82 3.87 19.65
N THR A 399 19.90 4.65 19.09
CA THR A 399 19.54 5.97 19.65
C THR A 399 18.58 5.90 20.83
N TRP A 400 18.47 7.00 21.58
CA TRP A 400 17.56 7.14 22.71
C TRP A 400 16.54 8.24 22.43
N LEU A 401 15.27 7.98 22.75
CA LEU A 401 14.15 8.91 22.57
C LEU A 401 13.50 9.21 23.93
N PRO A 402 13.66 10.43 24.49
CA PRO A 402 12.92 10.84 25.67
C PRO A 402 11.45 11.13 25.29
N LEU A 403 10.54 10.54 26.05
CA LEU A 403 9.11 10.77 26.01
C LEU A 403 8.68 11.46 27.30
N HIS A 404 7.97 12.57 27.23
CA HIS A 404 7.26 13.12 28.39
C HIS A 404 5.86 12.53 28.44
N ILE A 405 5.51 11.95 29.57
CA ILE A 405 4.21 11.31 29.79
C ILE A 405 3.50 11.90 31.01
N GLU A 406 2.20 11.66 31.10
CA GLU A 406 1.36 11.90 32.28
C GLU A 406 0.79 10.54 32.74
N ARG A 407 1.12 10.15 33.98
CA ARG A 407 0.69 8.90 34.62
C ARG A 407 0.01 9.24 35.94
N ALA A 408 -1.27 8.87 36.09
CA ALA A 408 -2.09 9.19 37.27
C ALA A 408 -2.14 10.68 37.67
N GLY A 409 -1.79 11.60 36.75
CA GLY A 409 -1.70 13.05 37.00
C GLY A 409 -0.28 13.57 37.24
N GLU A 410 0.71 12.70 37.48
CA GLU A 410 2.12 13.08 37.58
C GLU A 410 2.78 13.11 36.20
N LYS A 411 3.70 14.06 35.99
CA LYS A 411 4.48 14.17 34.75
C LYS A 411 5.83 13.50 34.90
N LEU A 412 6.16 12.57 34.00
CA LEU A 412 7.38 11.77 34.03
C LEU A 412 8.12 11.88 32.70
N GLU A 413 9.45 11.76 32.72
CA GLU A 413 10.27 11.51 31.53
C GLU A 413 10.65 10.04 31.47
N ILE A 414 10.42 9.40 30.31
CA ILE A 414 10.76 8.02 30.03
C ILE A 414 11.70 7.98 28.83
N ILE A 415 12.93 7.52 29.04
CA ILE A 415 13.95 7.41 27.97
C ILE A 415 13.86 6.02 27.34
N VAL A 416 13.27 5.96 26.13
CA VAL A 416 13.26 4.75 25.33
C VAL A 416 14.63 4.56 24.68
N ARG A 417 15.25 3.39 24.86
CA ARG A 417 16.57 3.07 24.27
C ARG A 417 16.43 2.04 23.15
N PHE A 418 16.54 2.48 21.90
CA PHE A 418 16.44 1.60 20.75
C PHE A 418 17.68 0.69 20.68
N PRO A 419 17.52 -0.61 20.38
CA PRO A 419 18.66 -1.52 20.29
C PRO A 419 19.58 -1.09 19.14
N ALA A 420 20.89 -1.27 19.33
CA ALA A 420 21.83 -1.19 18.22
C ALA A 420 21.56 -2.31 17.20
N GLN A 421 21.86 -2.05 15.94
CA GLN A 421 21.77 -3.05 14.88
C GLN A 421 22.86 -4.13 15.11
N GLN A 422 22.46 -5.40 14.95
CA GLN A 422 23.36 -6.56 15.00
C GLN A 422 23.80 -6.95 13.59
#